data_AF-A0A9W8XH89-F1
#
_entry.id   AF-A0A9W8XH89-F1
#
_cell.length_a   1.000
_cell.length_b   1.000
_cell.length_c   1.000
_cell.angle_alpha   90.00
_cell.angle_beta   90.00
_cell.angle_gamma   90.00
#
_symmetry.space_group_name_H-M   'P 1'
#
loop_
_entity.id
_entity.type
_entity.pdbx_description
1 polymer ?
#
loop_
_entity_poly.entity_id
_entity_poly.type
_entity_poly.pdbx_seq_one_letter_code
_entity_poly.pdbx_strand_id
1 'polypeptide(L)'
;MSALAFISNVASSRRYLLVGCLIVFSFFLLSTHVYQIHNETLLFTPYHASCTSMDGIANATWPRKLWQSWKDDSEDPTPRTEGLSHEWREINPEFRYERITDANEDAYVVDNFPKVVSDLFTSLDNAVMKADYLRYLILLKEGGVWADIDVKARKPVKNWIPDQYKDEVNVIIGVERDENHNKIWDGQPYSIQLAQFVLMAKPGHPIIEELVHLTEKNLRKLVASHHAGESASFPDIMGTTGPWTFTKIFMDYFTTVTGVPHTGDEMTHMETPMLIGDVLVMPKIAFGSLGDISDDHPDVLTKHFFIGSWLCKDGKMIEGSPVDPKVCEGT
;
A
#
# COMPACT_ATOMS: atom_id res chain seq x y z
N MET A 1 65.00 20.32 -41.83
CA MET A 1 64.37 19.40 -40.85
C MET A 1 63.91 20.21 -39.64
N SER A 2 63.10 21.26 -39.85
CA SER A 2 61.63 21.35 -39.96
C SER A 2 60.89 21.27 -38.62
N ALA A 3 60.65 22.44 -38.02
CA ALA A 3 59.70 22.69 -36.94
C ALA A 3 58.28 22.14 -37.24
N LEU A 4 57.94 21.98 -38.53
CA LEU A 4 56.71 21.33 -39.00
C LEU A 4 56.58 19.86 -38.55
N ALA A 5 57.69 19.11 -38.45
CA ALA A 5 57.66 17.73 -37.95
C ALA A 5 57.37 17.66 -36.44
N PHE A 6 57.85 18.66 -35.68
CA PHE A 6 57.63 18.73 -34.23
C PHE A 6 56.18 19.13 -33.90
N ILE A 7 55.61 20.10 -34.63
CA ILE A 7 54.21 20.53 -34.46
C ILE A 7 53.22 19.41 -34.85
N SER A 8 53.53 18.66 -35.92
CA SER A 8 52.77 17.46 -36.33
C SER A 8 52.73 16.39 -35.23
N ASN A 9 53.87 16.11 -34.59
CA ASN A 9 53.99 15.11 -33.54
C ASN A 9 53.31 15.53 -32.21
N VAL A 10 53.33 16.82 -31.89
CA VAL A 10 52.60 17.35 -30.73
C VAL A 10 51.09 17.32 -30.98
N ALA A 11 50.62 17.64 -32.19
CA ALA A 11 49.21 17.56 -32.56
C ALA A 11 48.68 16.12 -32.57
N SER A 12 49.48 15.15 -33.04
CA SER A 12 49.11 13.72 -32.99
C SER A 12 49.06 13.22 -31.54
N SER A 13 50.05 13.55 -30.70
CA SER A 13 50.07 13.16 -29.28
C SER A 13 48.86 13.70 -28.49
N ARG A 14 48.43 14.94 -28.76
CA ARG A 14 47.22 15.52 -28.16
C ARG A 14 45.94 14.81 -28.59
N ARG A 15 45.86 14.35 -29.86
CA ARG A 15 44.73 13.56 -30.34
C ARG A 15 44.67 12.19 -29.67
N TYR A 16 45.80 11.51 -29.49
CA TYR A 16 45.84 10.24 -28.77
C TYR A 16 45.48 10.40 -27.29
N LEU A 17 45.92 11.49 -26.65
CA LEU A 17 45.55 11.80 -25.26
C LEU A 17 44.04 12.06 -25.12
N LEU A 18 43.44 12.83 -26.03
CA LEU A 18 42.00 13.11 -26.04
C LEU A 18 41.18 11.85 -26.28
N VAL A 19 41.57 11.01 -27.24
CA VAL A 19 40.90 9.72 -27.50
C VAL A 19 41.03 8.79 -26.30
N GLY A 20 42.20 8.73 -25.66
CA GLY A 20 42.41 7.96 -24.43
C GLY A 20 41.50 8.43 -23.29
N CYS A 21 41.39 9.75 -23.06
CA CYS A 21 40.50 10.31 -22.05
C CYS A 21 39.02 10.01 -22.33
N LEU A 22 38.59 10.09 -23.60
CA LEU A 22 37.22 9.76 -24.00
C LEU A 22 36.91 8.28 -23.76
N ILE A 23 37.84 7.38 -24.07
CA ILE A 23 37.67 5.95 -23.82
C ILE A 23 37.53 5.69 -22.32
N VAL A 24 38.42 6.26 -21.48
CA VAL A 24 38.34 6.10 -20.02
C VAL A 24 37.04 6.67 -19.45
N PHE A 25 36.60 7.83 -19.94
CA PHE A 25 35.33 8.43 -19.52
C PHE A 25 34.12 7.57 -19.95
N SER A 26 34.12 7.03 -21.17
CA SER A 26 33.09 6.11 -21.64
C SER A 26 33.07 4.81 -20.83
N PHE A 27 34.23 4.24 -20.48
CA PHE A 27 34.31 3.08 -19.59
C PHE A 27 33.80 3.39 -18.18
N PHE A 28 34.10 4.58 -17.66
CA PHE A 28 33.58 5.03 -16.37
C PHE A 28 32.05 5.14 -16.41
N LEU A 29 31.48 5.79 -17.42
CA LEU A 29 30.03 5.89 -17.62
C LEU A 29 29.37 4.51 -17.80
N LEU A 30 29.99 3.60 -18.56
CA LEU A 30 29.49 2.24 -18.71
C LEU A 30 29.54 1.50 -17.37
N SER A 31 30.61 1.65 -16.60
CA SER A 31 30.76 1.00 -15.30
C SER A 31 29.74 1.51 -14.29
N THR A 32 29.47 2.82 -14.27
CA THR A 32 28.43 3.40 -13.40
C THR A 32 27.05 2.97 -13.85
N HIS A 33 26.81 2.88 -15.16
CA HIS A 33 25.52 2.43 -15.69
C HIS A 33 25.29 0.94 -15.42
N VAL A 34 26.30 0.08 -15.61
CA VAL A 34 26.26 -1.34 -15.27
C VAL A 34 26.11 -1.54 -13.77
N TYR A 35 26.80 -0.75 -12.94
CA TYR A 35 26.65 -0.76 -11.49
C TYR A 35 25.23 -0.35 -11.07
N GLN A 36 24.66 0.65 -11.74
CA GLN A 36 23.30 1.11 -11.50
C GLN A 36 22.27 0.07 -11.94
N ILE A 37 22.44 -0.56 -13.11
CA ILE A 37 21.61 -1.69 -13.57
C ILE A 37 21.73 -2.88 -12.60
N HIS A 38 22.94 -3.21 -12.16
CA HIS A 38 23.15 -4.34 -11.25
C HIS A 38 22.53 -4.09 -9.88
N ASN A 39 22.65 -2.88 -9.34
CA ASN A 39 21.94 -2.48 -8.13
C ASN A 39 20.43 -2.47 -8.34
N GLU A 40 19.91 -1.96 -9.45
CA GLU A 40 18.48 -2.08 -9.75
C GLU A 40 18.05 -3.55 -9.81
N THR A 41 18.84 -4.44 -10.40
CA THR A 41 18.53 -5.88 -10.52
C THR A 41 18.63 -6.63 -9.18
N LEU A 42 19.55 -6.25 -8.29
CA LEU A 42 19.67 -6.79 -6.93
C LEU A 42 18.59 -6.24 -5.99
N LEU A 43 18.10 -5.03 -6.23
CA LEU A 43 16.88 -4.49 -5.62
C LEU A 43 15.62 -5.14 -6.22
N PHE A 44 15.72 -5.71 -7.44
CA PHE A 44 14.64 -6.38 -8.17
C PHE A 44 14.62 -7.89 -7.99
N THR A 45 15.43 -8.50 -7.11
CA THR A 45 15.12 -9.86 -6.69
C THR A 45 13.77 -9.76 -6.00
N PRO A 46 12.69 -10.34 -6.57
CA PRO A 46 11.39 -10.27 -5.94
C PRO A 46 11.55 -10.72 -4.51
N TYR A 47 10.82 -10.11 -3.57
CA TYR A 47 10.56 -10.79 -2.32
C TYR A 47 9.88 -12.10 -2.70
N HIS A 48 10.67 -13.16 -2.95
CA HIS A 48 10.22 -14.53 -3.01
C HIS A 48 9.76 -14.84 -1.58
N ALA A 49 8.61 -14.26 -1.17
CA ALA A 49 7.63 -15.04 -0.44
C ALA A 49 7.63 -16.38 -1.14
N SER A 50 8.08 -17.42 -0.42
CA SER A 50 8.11 -18.83 -0.83
C SER A 50 7.28 -19.02 -2.10
N CYS A 51 7.87 -19.44 -3.22
CA CYS A 51 7.20 -19.67 -4.52
C CYS A 51 5.91 -20.48 -4.35
N THR A 52 4.87 -19.83 -3.87
CA THR A 52 3.59 -20.43 -3.55
C THR A 52 2.86 -20.16 -4.82
N SER A 53 2.72 -21.20 -5.64
CA SER A 53 1.91 -21.10 -6.84
C SER A 53 0.52 -20.58 -6.47
N MET A 54 -0.20 -20.01 -7.43
CA MET A 54 -1.61 -19.65 -7.22
C MET A 54 -2.42 -20.86 -6.70
N ASP A 55 -2.07 -22.08 -7.14
CA ASP A 55 -2.64 -23.32 -6.58
C ASP A 55 -2.32 -23.51 -5.09
N GLY A 56 -1.10 -23.17 -4.65
CA GLY A 56 -0.71 -23.22 -3.25
C GLY A 56 -1.48 -22.20 -2.40
N ILE A 57 -1.72 -21.00 -2.93
CA ILE A 57 -2.52 -19.95 -2.26
C ILE A 57 -3.99 -20.36 -2.19
N ALA A 58 -4.56 -20.82 -3.31
CA ALA A 58 -5.95 -21.28 -3.37
C ALA A 58 -6.22 -22.39 -2.34
N ASN A 59 -5.30 -23.34 -2.18
CA ASN A 59 -5.41 -24.43 -1.21
C ASN A 59 -4.98 -24.04 0.22
N ALA A 60 -4.38 -22.87 0.43
CA ALA A 60 -3.98 -22.42 1.76
C ALA A 60 -5.21 -22.04 2.60
N THR A 61 -5.19 -22.42 3.86
CA THR A 61 -6.21 -22.00 4.83
C THR A 61 -6.07 -20.53 5.15
N TRP A 62 -7.20 -19.82 5.27
CA TRP A 62 -7.21 -18.44 5.76
C TRP A 62 -6.54 -18.30 7.13
N PRO A 63 -5.52 -17.43 7.27
CA PRO A 63 -4.94 -17.15 8.57
C PRO A 63 -5.99 -16.52 9.49
N ARG A 64 -6.18 -17.10 10.67
CA ARG A 64 -7.02 -16.52 11.72
C ARG A 64 -6.21 -15.55 12.58
N LYS A 65 -5.63 -14.55 11.92
CA LYS A 65 -4.92 -13.43 12.56
C LYS A 65 -5.64 -12.13 12.24
N LEU A 66 -5.81 -11.30 13.25
CA LEU A 66 -6.37 -9.95 13.13
C LEU A 66 -5.31 -8.96 13.57
N TRP A 67 -4.90 -8.10 12.65
CA TRP A 67 -3.86 -7.10 12.84
C TRP A 67 -4.46 -5.71 12.93
N GLN A 68 -3.97 -4.95 13.90
CA GLN A 68 -4.20 -3.51 13.99
C GLN A 68 -2.90 -2.85 14.46
N SER A 69 -2.56 -1.67 13.95
CA SER A 69 -1.47 -0.84 14.49
C SER A 69 -1.99 0.29 15.38
N TRP A 70 -1.20 0.66 16.38
CA TRP A 70 -1.41 1.87 17.16
C TRP A 70 -0.11 2.35 17.81
N LYS A 71 -0.08 3.55 18.37
CA LYS A 71 1.13 4.12 19.00
C LYS A 71 1.71 3.24 20.11
N ASP A 72 0.84 2.59 20.88
CA ASP A 72 1.17 1.76 22.03
C ASP A 72 0.22 0.56 22.18
N ASP A 73 0.42 -0.23 23.24
CA ASP A 73 -0.38 -1.41 23.58
C ASP A 73 -1.57 -1.11 24.50
N SER A 74 -1.94 0.16 24.67
CA SER A 74 -3.11 0.54 25.47
C SER A 74 -4.39 -0.07 24.89
N GLU A 75 -5.27 -0.52 25.78
CA GLU A 75 -6.57 -1.08 25.35
C GLU A 75 -7.48 0.02 24.79
N ASP A 76 -7.39 1.24 25.35
CA ASP A 76 -8.23 2.40 25.00
C ASP A 76 -7.36 3.63 24.73
N PRO A 77 -6.84 3.77 23.50
CA PRO A 77 -5.78 4.73 23.26
C PRO A 77 -6.22 6.19 23.25
N THR A 78 -7.49 6.43 22.94
CA THR A 78 -8.14 7.74 23.01
C THR A 78 -9.62 7.55 23.32
N PRO A 79 -10.33 8.55 23.88
CA PRO A 79 -11.78 8.49 24.02
C PRO A 79 -12.54 8.30 22.69
N ARG A 80 -11.90 8.58 21.54
CA ARG A 80 -12.50 8.38 20.22
C ARG A 80 -12.39 6.93 19.73
N THR A 81 -11.43 6.17 20.25
CA THR A 81 -11.11 4.79 19.85
C THR A 81 -11.37 3.76 20.95
N GLU A 82 -11.93 4.21 22.09
CA GLU A 82 -12.27 3.37 23.25
C GLU A 82 -13.17 2.21 22.84
N GLY A 83 -12.81 1.00 23.28
CA GLY A 83 -13.54 -0.24 23.02
C GLY A 83 -13.41 -0.82 21.61
N LEU A 84 -12.91 -0.08 20.60
CA LEU A 84 -12.92 -0.56 19.21
C LEU A 84 -12.11 -1.85 19.02
N SER A 85 -10.90 -1.91 19.59
CA SER A 85 -10.08 -3.12 19.55
C SER A 85 -10.62 -4.25 20.42
N HIS A 86 -11.35 -3.94 21.49
CA HIS A 86 -12.03 -4.95 22.31
C HIS A 86 -13.15 -5.62 21.53
N GLU A 87 -13.99 -4.84 20.85
CA GLU A 87 -15.11 -5.36 20.05
C GLU A 87 -14.66 -6.31 18.93
N TRP A 88 -13.53 -6.02 18.29
CA TRP A 88 -12.95 -6.93 17.31
C TRP A 88 -12.64 -8.31 17.90
N ARG A 89 -12.10 -8.35 19.13
CA ARG A 89 -11.79 -9.61 19.86
C ARG A 89 -13.06 -10.34 20.28
N GLU A 90 -14.09 -9.61 20.72
CA GLU A 90 -15.37 -10.20 21.11
C GLU A 90 -16.15 -10.80 19.94
N ILE A 91 -16.16 -10.10 18.79
CA ILE A 91 -16.89 -10.53 17.58
C ILE A 91 -16.17 -11.69 16.88
N ASN A 92 -14.84 -11.77 17.02
CA ASN A 92 -14.00 -12.75 16.34
C ASN A 92 -13.15 -13.57 17.34
N PRO A 93 -13.77 -14.30 18.29
CA PRO A 93 -13.05 -15.02 19.35
C PRO A 93 -12.15 -16.15 18.81
N GLU A 94 -12.35 -16.58 17.56
CA GLU A 94 -11.52 -17.57 16.87
C GLU A 94 -10.27 -16.98 16.21
N PHE A 95 -10.13 -15.66 16.16
CA PHE A 95 -8.98 -14.96 15.60
C PHE A 95 -7.97 -14.62 16.70
N ARG A 96 -6.68 -14.86 16.42
CA ARG A 96 -5.60 -14.32 17.23
C ARG A 96 -5.47 -12.84 16.92
N TYR A 97 -5.69 -12.02 17.93
CA TYR A 97 -5.48 -10.59 17.85
C TYR A 97 -4.00 -10.23 18.01
N GLU A 98 -3.50 -9.38 17.12
CA GLU A 98 -2.13 -8.89 17.10
C GLU A 98 -2.15 -7.35 17.05
N ARG A 99 -1.52 -6.71 18.04
CA ARG A 99 -1.25 -5.28 18.05
C ARG A 99 0.21 -5.06 17.71
N ILE A 100 0.47 -4.31 16.64
CA ILE A 100 1.80 -3.76 16.35
C ILE A 100 1.86 -2.29 16.78
N THR A 101 3.00 -1.85 17.30
CA THR A 101 3.17 -0.55 17.94
C THR A 101 4.39 0.19 17.43
N ASP A 102 4.45 1.50 17.64
CA ASP A 102 5.64 2.32 17.33
C ASP A 102 6.91 1.76 17.98
N ALA A 103 6.78 1.10 19.14
CA ALA A 103 7.89 0.50 19.86
C ALA A 103 8.42 -0.81 19.25
N ASN A 104 7.67 -1.48 18.38
CA ASN A 104 8.04 -2.81 17.84
C ASN A 104 7.90 -2.98 16.33
N GLU A 105 7.30 -2.02 15.61
CA GLU A 105 7.11 -2.09 14.16
C GLU A 105 8.44 -2.23 13.40
N ASP A 106 9.46 -1.47 13.79
CA ASP A 106 10.76 -1.50 13.14
C ASP A 106 11.44 -2.86 13.31
N ALA A 107 11.41 -3.41 14.53
CA ALA A 107 11.97 -4.72 14.83
C ALA A 107 11.25 -5.83 14.05
N TYR A 108 9.92 -5.77 14.00
CA TYR A 108 9.12 -6.71 13.21
C TYR A 108 9.52 -6.70 11.74
N VAL A 109 9.68 -5.51 11.13
CA VAL A 109 10.04 -5.42 9.71
C VAL A 109 11.49 -5.88 9.48
N VAL A 110 12.42 -5.50 10.34
CA VAL A 110 13.83 -5.94 10.27
C VAL A 110 13.97 -7.46 10.36
N ASP A 111 13.18 -8.10 11.22
CA ASP A 111 13.26 -9.55 11.42
C ASP A 111 12.61 -10.37 10.30
N ASN A 112 11.67 -9.79 9.54
CA ASN A 112 10.84 -10.52 8.58
C ASN A 112 11.10 -10.19 7.10
N PHE A 113 11.80 -9.09 6.81
CA PHE A 113 12.00 -8.60 5.45
C PHE A 113 13.48 -8.38 5.11
N PRO A 114 13.85 -8.44 3.82
CA PRO A 114 15.21 -8.14 3.38
C PRO A 114 15.65 -6.74 3.79
N LYS A 115 16.96 -6.58 3.97
CA LYS A 115 17.58 -5.32 4.40
C LYS A 115 17.13 -4.11 3.55
N VAL A 116 16.95 -4.33 2.25
CA VAL A 116 16.46 -3.31 1.31
C VAL A 116 15.09 -2.73 1.72
N VAL A 117 14.16 -3.58 2.12
CA VAL A 117 12.81 -3.20 2.58
C VAL A 117 12.88 -2.61 3.99
N SER A 118 13.59 -3.27 4.91
CA SER A 118 13.66 -2.83 6.30
C SER A 118 14.39 -1.50 6.48
N ASP A 119 15.48 -1.26 5.74
CA ASP A 119 16.19 0.02 5.75
C ASP A 119 15.27 1.15 5.26
N LEU A 120 14.46 0.90 4.22
CA LEU A 120 13.51 1.89 3.74
C LEU A 120 12.43 2.16 4.79
N PHE A 121 11.81 1.11 5.33
CA PHE A 121 10.75 1.21 6.34
C PHE A 121 11.20 2.00 7.57
N THR A 122 12.36 1.64 8.13
CA THR A 122 12.94 2.30 9.31
C THR A 122 13.37 3.74 9.05
N SER A 123 13.57 4.14 7.79
CA SER A 123 13.89 5.53 7.43
C SER A 123 12.68 6.45 7.26
N LEU A 124 11.45 5.93 7.38
CA LEU A 124 10.23 6.72 7.20
C LEU A 124 9.90 7.54 8.46
N ASP A 125 9.90 8.86 8.33
CA ASP A 125 9.49 9.78 9.40
C ASP A 125 7.98 10.03 9.44
N ASN A 126 7.27 9.84 8.32
CA ASN A 126 5.83 10.07 8.24
C ASN A 126 5.06 8.84 8.75
N ALA A 127 4.45 8.95 9.93
CA ALA A 127 3.72 7.86 10.58
C ALA A 127 2.55 7.31 9.75
N VAL A 128 1.87 8.13 8.95
CA VAL A 128 0.75 7.67 8.09
C VAL A 128 1.27 6.77 7.00
N MET A 129 2.30 7.23 6.28
CA MET A 129 2.93 6.45 5.22
C MET A 129 3.57 5.16 5.73
N LYS A 130 4.16 5.25 6.94
CA LYS A 130 4.75 4.10 7.61
C LYS A 130 3.69 3.05 7.99
N ALA A 131 2.55 3.48 8.54
CA ALA A 131 1.43 2.59 8.86
C ALA A 131 0.80 1.95 7.61
N ASP A 132 0.60 2.72 6.54
CA ASP A 132 0.12 2.20 5.25
C ASP A 132 1.06 1.09 4.72
N TYR A 133 2.38 1.34 4.73
CA TYR A 133 3.34 0.37 4.23
C TYR A 133 3.45 -0.86 5.15
N LEU A 134 3.41 -0.66 6.46
CA LEU A 134 3.41 -1.73 7.46
C LEU A 134 2.26 -2.72 7.25
N ARG A 135 1.06 -2.20 6.98
CA ARG A 135 -0.11 -3.01 6.63
C ARG A 135 0.17 -3.96 5.48
N TYR A 136 0.73 -3.44 4.38
CA TYR A 136 1.00 -4.23 3.18
C TYR A 136 2.06 -5.30 3.45
N LEU A 137 3.10 -4.96 4.20
CA LEU A 137 4.13 -5.91 4.61
C LEU A 137 3.53 -7.03 5.46
N ILE A 138 2.73 -6.70 6.48
CA ILE A 138 2.08 -7.70 7.33
C ILE A 138 1.18 -8.62 6.51
N LEU A 139 0.33 -8.07 5.64
CA LEU A 139 -0.55 -8.90 4.81
C LEU A 139 0.22 -9.79 3.84
N LEU A 140 1.33 -9.30 3.28
CA LEU A 140 2.20 -10.10 2.42
C LEU A 140 2.79 -11.30 3.18
N LYS A 141 3.31 -11.06 4.38
CA LYS A 141 4.01 -12.07 5.17
C LYS A 141 3.08 -13.04 5.89
N GLU A 142 2.06 -12.50 6.54
CA GLU A 142 1.23 -13.21 7.52
C GLU A 142 -0.18 -13.48 7.00
N GLY A 143 -0.66 -12.63 6.08
CA GLY A 143 -2.06 -12.60 5.69
C GLY A 143 -3.00 -12.35 6.88
N GLY A 144 -4.22 -12.86 6.76
CA GLY A 144 -5.27 -12.64 7.75
C GLY A 144 -6.00 -11.33 7.47
N VAL A 145 -6.52 -10.71 8.52
CA VAL A 145 -7.27 -9.45 8.44
C VAL A 145 -6.41 -8.32 8.95
N TRP A 146 -6.36 -7.23 8.20
CA TRP A 146 -5.95 -5.92 8.72
C TRP A 146 -7.18 -5.06 8.96
N ALA A 147 -7.20 -4.32 10.06
CA ALA A 147 -8.13 -3.24 10.29
C ALA A 147 -7.42 -2.05 10.96
N ASP A 148 -7.64 -0.83 10.47
CA ASP A 148 -7.20 0.37 11.18
C ASP A 148 -7.89 0.44 12.55
N ILE A 149 -7.26 1.13 13.50
CA ILE A 149 -7.69 1.18 14.90
C ILE A 149 -9.11 1.75 15.09
N ASP A 150 -9.53 2.62 14.17
CA ASP A 150 -10.79 3.33 14.13
C ASP A 150 -11.80 2.66 13.21
N VAL A 151 -11.56 1.40 12.87
CA VAL A 151 -12.53 0.53 12.21
C VAL A 151 -13.19 -0.35 13.27
N LYS A 152 -14.53 -0.36 13.29
CA LYS A 152 -15.34 -1.21 14.14
C LYS A 152 -15.83 -2.43 13.37
N ALA A 153 -15.66 -3.61 13.95
CA ALA A 153 -16.31 -4.82 13.46
C ALA A 153 -17.80 -4.79 13.80
N ARG A 154 -18.65 -5.16 12.83
CA ARG A 154 -20.10 -5.31 13.03
C ARG A 154 -20.56 -6.74 12.83
N LYS A 155 -19.85 -7.52 12.03
CA LYS A 155 -20.10 -8.94 11.80
C LYS A 155 -18.81 -9.76 11.93
N PRO A 156 -18.89 -11.03 12.37
CA PRO A 156 -17.75 -11.93 12.39
C PRO A 156 -17.11 -12.09 11.00
N VAL A 157 -15.78 -12.08 10.94
CA VAL A 157 -14.99 -12.24 9.71
C VAL A 157 -15.33 -13.54 8.99
N LYS A 158 -15.61 -14.62 9.74
CA LYS A 158 -16.03 -15.91 9.16
C LYS A 158 -17.30 -15.83 8.30
N ASN A 159 -18.08 -14.75 8.41
CA ASN A 159 -19.30 -14.52 7.64
C ASN A 159 -19.09 -13.55 6.46
N TRP A 160 -17.87 -13.04 6.24
CA TRP A 160 -17.61 -12.06 5.17
C TRP A 160 -17.67 -12.67 3.77
N ILE A 161 -17.36 -13.96 3.63
CA ILE A 161 -17.37 -14.66 2.34
C ILE A 161 -18.70 -15.41 2.20
N PRO A 162 -19.58 -15.00 1.27
CA PRO A 162 -20.76 -15.78 0.90
C PRO A 162 -20.40 -17.20 0.48
N ASP A 163 -21.28 -18.17 0.79
CA ASP A 163 -21.00 -19.60 0.55
C ASP A 163 -20.59 -19.92 -0.89
N GLN A 164 -21.18 -19.23 -1.86
CA GLN A 164 -20.90 -19.41 -3.30
C GLN A 164 -19.48 -19.01 -3.73
N TYR A 165 -18.73 -18.27 -2.90
CA TYR A 165 -17.38 -17.79 -3.24
C TYR A 165 -16.27 -18.43 -2.38
N LYS A 166 -16.60 -19.31 -1.42
CA LYS A 166 -15.67 -19.80 -0.39
C LYS A 166 -14.40 -20.47 -0.93
N ASP A 167 -14.51 -21.15 -2.07
CA ASP A 167 -13.41 -21.93 -2.66
C ASP A 167 -12.61 -21.14 -3.71
N GLU A 168 -13.02 -19.91 -4.04
CA GLU A 168 -12.42 -19.10 -5.12
C GLU A 168 -11.68 -17.86 -4.59
N VAL A 169 -12.02 -17.40 -3.39
CA VAL A 169 -11.52 -16.12 -2.85
C VAL A 169 -10.20 -16.29 -2.12
N ASN A 170 -9.24 -15.44 -2.46
CA ASN A 170 -7.94 -15.33 -1.80
C ASN A 170 -7.67 -13.92 -1.23
N VAL A 171 -8.45 -12.91 -1.64
CA VAL A 171 -8.41 -11.54 -1.10
C VAL A 171 -9.83 -10.99 -0.98
N ILE A 172 -10.12 -10.27 0.11
CA ILE A 172 -11.36 -9.52 0.31
C ILE A 172 -10.99 -8.06 0.54
N ILE A 173 -11.62 -7.18 -0.23
CA ILE A 173 -11.51 -5.73 -0.12
C ILE A 173 -12.89 -5.11 -0.31
N GLY A 174 -13.05 -3.82 -0.05
CA GLY A 174 -14.34 -3.15 -0.25
C GLY A 174 -14.21 -1.81 -0.95
N VAL A 175 -15.33 -1.31 -1.45
CA VAL A 175 -15.43 0.05 -1.99
C VAL A 175 -15.52 1.04 -0.83
N GLU A 176 -14.62 2.01 -0.77
CA GLU A 176 -14.66 3.12 0.18
C GLU A 176 -15.51 4.28 -0.35
N ARG A 177 -15.23 4.70 -1.59
CA ARG A 177 -15.88 5.84 -2.25
C ARG A 177 -16.33 5.41 -3.65
N ASP A 178 -17.48 5.93 -4.05
CA ASP A 178 -18.13 5.69 -5.32
C ASP A 178 -18.70 7.04 -5.80
N GLU A 179 -18.25 7.50 -6.96
CA GLU A 179 -18.66 8.77 -7.58
C GLU A 179 -19.55 8.58 -8.81
N ASN A 180 -20.20 7.42 -8.93
CA ASN A 180 -21.16 7.10 -9.97
C ASN A 180 -20.63 7.42 -11.38
N HIS A 181 -19.62 6.67 -11.82
CA HIS A 181 -18.92 6.86 -13.10
C HIS A 181 -18.15 8.18 -13.27
N ASN A 182 -18.19 9.10 -12.30
CA ASN A 182 -17.35 10.29 -12.31
C ASN A 182 -15.99 9.97 -11.70
N LYS A 183 -14.94 10.63 -12.21
CA LYS A 183 -13.59 10.47 -11.67
C LYS A 183 -13.50 11.05 -10.26
N ILE A 184 -12.93 10.27 -9.34
CA ILE A 184 -12.77 10.69 -7.94
C ILE A 184 -11.71 11.79 -7.80
N TRP A 185 -10.59 11.62 -8.50
CA TRP A 185 -9.39 12.45 -8.37
C TRP A 185 -8.90 12.89 -9.74
N ASP A 186 -8.43 14.14 -9.83
CA ASP A 186 -7.85 14.68 -11.05
C ASP A 186 -6.65 13.84 -11.51
N GLY A 187 -6.60 13.57 -12.82
CA GLY A 187 -5.52 12.77 -13.43
C GLY A 187 -5.62 11.26 -13.20
N GLN A 188 -6.60 10.77 -12.44
CA GLN A 188 -6.87 9.33 -12.27
C GLN A 188 -8.06 8.89 -13.14
N PRO A 189 -8.07 7.64 -13.65
CA PRO A 189 -9.19 7.13 -14.44
C PRO A 189 -10.30 6.52 -13.59
N TYR A 190 -10.15 6.47 -12.26
CA TYR A 190 -10.99 5.65 -11.39
C TYR A 190 -12.27 6.37 -10.92
N SER A 191 -13.40 5.68 -11.01
CA SER A 191 -14.71 6.13 -10.50
C SER A 191 -15.05 5.62 -9.10
N ILE A 192 -14.27 4.66 -8.61
CA ILE A 192 -14.33 4.15 -7.23
C ILE A 192 -12.95 4.23 -6.56
N GLN A 193 -12.93 4.29 -5.22
CA GLN A 193 -11.74 4.13 -4.38
C GLN A 193 -11.94 2.91 -3.50
N LEU A 194 -10.93 2.07 -3.40
CA LEU A 194 -10.97 0.86 -2.57
C LEU A 194 -10.49 1.16 -1.15
N ALA A 195 -11.14 0.54 -0.18
CA ALA A 195 -10.84 0.65 1.24
C ALA A 195 -9.54 -0.08 1.56
N GLN A 196 -8.49 0.69 1.88
CA GLN A 196 -7.23 0.14 2.38
C GLN A 196 -7.18 0.01 3.91
N PHE A 197 -8.11 0.63 4.63
CA PHE A 197 -8.17 0.59 6.10
C PHE A 197 -8.70 -0.75 6.64
N VAL A 198 -9.35 -1.57 5.81
CA VAL A 198 -9.77 -2.93 6.17
C VAL A 198 -9.71 -3.83 4.95
N LEU A 199 -9.02 -4.96 5.10
CA LEU A 199 -8.87 -5.96 4.06
C LEU A 199 -8.43 -7.30 4.64
N MET A 200 -8.70 -8.36 3.90
CA MET A 200 -8.31 -9.72 4.27
C MET A 200 -7.59 -10.37 3.10
N ALA A 201 -6.41 -10.96 3.33
CA ALA A 201 -5.63 -11.61 2.27
C ALA A 201 -5.00 -12.91 2.76
N LYS A 202 -4.87 -13.89 1.86
CA LYS A 202 -3.97 -15.01 2.07
C LYS A 202 -2.51 -14.53 1.94
N PRO A 203 -1.58 -15.07 2.75
CA PRO A 203 -0.18 -14.66 2.72
C PRO A 203 0.44 -15.00 1.37
N GLY A 204 1.34 -14.13 0.89
CA GLY A 204 2.05 -14.31 -0.37
C GLY A 204 1.21 -14.07 -1.63
N HIS A 205 0.02 -13.48 -1.54
CA HIS A 205 -0.79 -13.21 -2.72
C HIS A 205 -0.09 -12.23 -3.68
N PRO A 206 -0.02 -12.50 -5.01
CA PRO A 206 0.73 -11.68 -5.95
C PRO A 206 0.31 -10.21 -5.97
N ILE A 207 -0.98 -9.91 -5.81
CA ILE A 207 -1.46 -8.53 -5.74
C ILE A 207 -0.87 -7.76 -4.54
N ILE A 208 -0.66 -8.42 -3.40
CA ILE A 208 -0.09 -7.80 -2.22
C ILE A 208 1.43 -7.65 -2.38
N GLU A 209 2.07 -8.61 -3.06
CA GLU A 209 3.49 -8.50 -3.44
C GLU A 209 3.72 -7.29 -4.38
N GLU A 210 2.87 -7.14 -5.40
CA GLU A 210 2.93 -6.01 -6.34
C GLU A 210 2.67 -4.68 -5.65
N LEU A 211 1.71 -4.65 -4.71
CA LEU A 211 1.44 -3.50 -3.86
C LEU A 211 2.67 -3.11 -3.03
N VAL A 212 3.31 -4.06 -2.35
CA VAL A 212 4.54 -3.83 -1.58
C VAL A 212 5.65 -3.31 -2.50
N HIS A 213 5.86 -3.91 -3.67
CA HIS A 213 6.89 -3.47 -4.62
C HIS A 213 6.64 -2.07 -5.17
N LEU A 214 5.41 -1.74 -5.56
CA LEU A 214 5.09 -0.40 -6.08
C LEU A 214 5.21 0.66 -4.98
N THR A 215 4.72 0.37 -3.77
CA THR A 215 4.86 1.26 -2.62
C THR A 215 6.33 1.48 -2.28
N GLU A 216 7.15 0.44 -2.25
CA GLU A 216 8.61 0.56 -2.06
C GLU A 216 9.24 1.47 -3.11
N LYS A 217 8.93 1.24 -4.39
CA LYS A 217 9.44 2.05 -5.51
C LYS A 217 9.02 3.52 -5.40
N ASN A 218 7.78 3.79 -5.01
CA ASN A 218 7.27 5.14 -4.85
C ASN A 218 7.92 5.83 -3.64
N LEU A 219 8.06 5.13 -2.52
CA LEU A 219 8.74 5.63 -1.32
C LEU A 219 10.21 5.98 -1.61
N ARG A 220 10.95 5.12 -2.33
CA ARG A 220 12.34 5.41 -2.72
C ARG A 220 12.45 6.68 -3.55
N LYS A 221 11.54 6.88 -4.50
CA LYS A 221 11.50 8.10 -5.32
C LYS A 221 11.21 9.32 -4.46
N LEU A 222 10.23 9.21 -3.56
CA LEU A 222 9.83 10.29 -2.67
C LEU A 222 10.99 10.70 -1.76
N VAL A 223 11.61 9.74 -1.07
CA VAL A 223 12.77 9.96 -0.18
C VAL A 223 13.95 10.56 -0.95
N ALA A 224 14.18 10.15 -2.21
CA ALA A 224 15.24 10.71 -3.04
C ALA A 224 14.95 12.15 -3.51
N SER A 225 13.68 12.54 -3.61
CA SER A 225 13.27 13.88 -4.06
C SER A 225 13.06 14.90 -2.94
N HIS A 226 12.75 14.43 -1.73
CA HIS A 226 12.48 15.30 -0.58
C HIS A 226 13.77 15.82 0.05
N HIS A 227 13.77 17.10 0.43
CA HIS A 227 14.86 17.69 1.19
C HIS A 227 14.69 17.36 2.69
N ALA A 228 15.81 17.32 3.43
CA ALA A 228 15.76 17.10 4.87
C ALA A 228 14.84 18.11 5.57
N GLY A 229 13.81 17.62 6.26
CA GLY A 229 12.82 18.43 6.99
C GLY A 229 11.57 18.81 6.19
N GLU A 230 11.46 18.38 4.93
CA GLU A 230 10.23 18.51 4.14
C GLU A 230 9.23 17.43 4.55
N SER A 231 7.98 17.82 4.82
CA SER A 231 6.91 16.87 5.13
C SER A 231 6.19 16.41 3.88
N ALA A 232 5.80 15.13 3.84
CA ALA A 232 4.99 14.60 2.75
C ALA A 232 3.67 15.37 2.62
N SER A 233 3.37 15.81 1.40
CA SER A 233 2.11 16.48 1.07
C SER A 233 0.95 15.48 0.97
N PHE A 234 -0.29 15.96 0.91
CA PHE A 234 -1.45 15.09 0.72
C PHE A 234 -1.35 14.22 -0.56
N PRO A 235 -0.99 14.76 -1.74
CA PRO A 235 -0.75 13.92 -2.92
C PRO A 235 0.39 12.91 -2.74
N ASP A 236 1.43 13.26 -1.97
CA ASP A 236 2.53 12.33 -1.70
C ASP A 236 2.04 11.12 -0.90
N ILE A 237 1.26 11.36 0.17
CA ILE A 237 0.69 10.29 1.00
C ILE A 237 -0.26 9.44 0.15
N MET A 238 -1.23 10.07 -0.51
CA MET A 238 -2.27 9.37 -1.28
C MET A 238 -1.69 8.56 -2.45
N GLY A 239 -0.70 9.11 -3.14
CA GLY A 239 -0.09 8.55 -4.36
C GLY A 239 1.13 7.65 -4.15
N THR A 240 1.63 7.51 -2.92
CA THR A 240 2.81 6.67 -2.62
C THR A 240 2.43 5.42 -1.83
N THR A 241 1.79 5.59 -0.68
CA THR A 241 1.38 4.49 0.22
C THR A 241 -0.13 4.37 0.35
N GLY A 242 -0.84 5.47 0.09
CA GLY A 242 -2.27 5.59 0.35
C GLY A 242 -3.17 5.02 -0.75
N PRO A 243 -4.45 5.44 -0.76
CA PRO A 243 -5.50 4.74 -1.49
C PRO A 243 -5.42 4.92 -3.01
N TRP A 244 -4.69 5.90 -3.54
CA TRP A 244 -4.50 6.01 -4.99
C TRP A 244 -3.61 4.89 -5.51
N THR A 245 -2.48 4.64 -4.84
CA THR A 245 -1.59 3.52 -5.17
C THR A 245 -2.31 2.19 -4.97
N PHE A 246 -3.01 2.04 -3.84
CA PHE A 246 -3.78 0.85 -3.53
C PHE A 246 -4.83 0.54 -4.60
N THR A 247 -5.71 1.49 -4.90
CA THR A 247 -6.77 1.31 -5.91
C THR A 247 -6.18 1.00 -7.28
N LYS A 248 -5.09 1.68 -7.66
CA LYS A 248 -4.40 1.44 -8.92
C LYS A 248 -3.95 -0.01 -9.08
N ILE A 249 -3.28 -0.58 -8.07
CA ILE A 249 -2.77 -1.96 -8.13
C ILE A 249 -3.90 -2.96 -8.33
N PHE A 250 -5.03 -2.77 -7.64
CA PHE A 250 -6.18 -3.64 -7.82
C PHE A 250 -6.80 -3.53 -9.21
N MET A 251 -6.92 -2.32 -9.76
CA MET A 251 -7.44 -2.13 -11.11
C MET A 251 -6.51 -2.72 -12.19
N ASP A 252 -5.19 -2.59 -12.00
CA ASP A 252 -4.20 -3.21 -12.89
C ASP A 252 -4.25 -4.75 -12.80
N TYR A 253 -4.39 -5.31 -11.61
CA TYR A 253 -4.57 -6.74 -11.40
C TYR A 253 -5.86 -7.24 -12.06
N PHE A 254 -6.99 -6.58 -11.82
CA PHE A 254 -8.26 -6.89 -12.47
C PHE A 254 -8.13 -6.88 -13.98
N THR A 255 -7.49 -5.85 -14.53
CA THR A 255 -7.22 -5.75 -15.98
C THR A 255 -6.39 -6.91 -16.49
N THR A 256 -5.39 -7.34 -15.71
CA THR A 256 -4.51 -8.44 -16.07
C THR A 256 -5.24 -9.78 -16.07
N VAL A 257 -6.07 -10.06 -15.06
CA VAL A 257 -6.75 -11.35 -14.92
C VAL A 257 -7.98 -11.49 -15.82
N THR A 258 -8.66 -10.40 -16.16
CA THR A 258 -9.84 -10.42 -17.03
C THR A 258 -9.51 -10.15 -18.50
N GLY A 259 -8.39 -9.49 -18.78
CA GLY A 259 -8.02 -9.03 -20.12
C GLY A 259 -8.79 -7.80 -20.60
N VAL A 260 -9.58 -7.15 -19.74
CA VAL A 260 -10.33 -5.93 -20.05
C VAL A 260 -9.95 -4.80 -19.09
N PRO A 261 -9.83 -3.53 -19.54
CA PRO A 261 -9.50 -2.42 -18.63
C PRO A 261 -10.56 -2.24 -17.53
N HIS A 262 -10.11 -2.11 -16.28
CA HIS A 262 -10.95 -1.81 -15.13
C HIS A 262 -10.72 -0.37 -14.64
N THR A 263 -11.80 0.38 -14.47
CA THR A 263 -11.80 1.77 -13.97
C THR A 263 -12.66 1.93 -12.72
N GLY A 264 -13.36 0.89 -12.28
CA GLY A 264 -14.32 0.97 -11.17
C GLY A 264 -15.75 1.23 -11.60
N ASP A 265 -16.00 1.49 -12.89
CA ASP A 265 -17.35 1.73 -13.42
C ASP A 265 -18.25 0.50 -13.20
N GLU A 266 -17.68 -0.69 -13.30
CA GLU A 266 -18.33 -1.96 -13.01
C GLU A 266 -18.68 -2.17 -11.52
N MET A 267 -18.05 -1.42 -10.61
CA MET A 267 -18.27 -1.49 -9.16
C MET A 267 -19.13 -0.33 -8.63
N THR A 268 -19.62 0.55 -9.52
CA THR A 268 -20.53 1.64 -9.17
C THR A 268 -21.90 1.08 -8.73
N HIS A 269 -22.47 1.63 -7.65
CA HIS A 269 -23.76 1.22 -7.05
C HIS A 269 -23.87 -0.28 -6.75
N MET A 270 -22.75 -0.92 -6.43
CA MET A 270 -22.72 -2.34 -6.15
C MET A 270 -23.52 -2.68 -4.89
N GLU A 271 -24.56 -3.50 -5.02
CA GLU A 271 -25.39 -3.97 -3.89
C GLU A 271 -24.97 -5.35 -3.37
N THR A 272 -24.26 -6.14 -4.19
CA THR A 272 -23.81 -7.50 -3.85
C THR A 272 -22.33 -7.68 -4.14
N PRO A 273 -21.60 -8.55 -3.41
CA PRO A 273 -20.19 -8.77 -3.66
C PRO A 273 -19.88 -9.24 -5.09
N MET A 274 -18.83 -8.67 -5.68
CA MET A 274 -18.34 -9.01 -7.02
C MET A 274 -17.00 -9.74 -6.92
N LEU A 275 -16.92 -10.93 -7.50
CA LEU A 275 -15.67 -11.67 -7.62
C LEU A 275 -14.97 -11.30 -8.94
N ILE A 276 -13.74 -10.81 -8.88
CA ILE A 276 -12.89 -10.55 -10.04
C ILE A 276 -11.57 -11.32 -9.88
N GLY A 277 -11.35 -12.32 -10.73
CA GLY A 277 -10.30 -13.31 -10.50
C GLY A 277 -10.58 -14.06 -9.20
N ASP A 278 -9.71 -13.90 -8.21
CA ASP A 278 -9.81 -14.45 -6.85
C ASP A 278 -9.96 -13.36 -5.76
N VAL A 279 -10.32 -12.15 -6.17
CA VAL A 279 -10.56 -11.01 -5.28
C VAL A 279 -12.05 -10.77 -5.14
N LEU A 280 -12.57 -10.87 -3.93
CA LEU A 280 -13.95 -10.52 -3.61
C LEU A 280 -14.04 -9.04 -3.23
N VAL A 281 -14.64 -8.24 -4.11
CA VAL A 281 -14.91 -6.83 -3.85
C VAL A 281 -16.27 -6.69 -3.18
N MET A 282 -16.26 -6.11 -2.00
CA MET A 282 -17.43 -5.88 -1.17
C MET A 282 -18.09 -4.54 -1.50
N PRO A 283 -19.44 -4.47 -1.47
CA PRO A 283 -20.19 -3.23 -1.63
C PRO A 283 -19.73 -2.12 -0.70
N LYS A 284 -19.93 -0.86 -1.09
CA LYS A 284 -19.64 0.29 -0.22
C LYS A 284 -20.32 0.19 1.14
N ILE A 285 -21.54 -0.37 1.19
CA ILE A 285 -22.27 -0.56 2.45
C ILE A 285 -21.57 -1.54 3.42
N ALA A 286 -20.76 -2.47 2.90
CA ALA A 286 -20.12 -3.49 3.72
C ALA A 286 -18.91 -2.95 4.47
N PHE A 287 -18.00 -2.26 3.77
CA PHE A 287 -16.71 -1.81 4.31
C PHE A 287 -16.52 -0.29 4.33
N GLY A 288 -17.33 0.50 3.60
CA GLY A 288 -17.07 1.92 3.34
C GLY A 288 -17.40 2.88 4.49
N SER A 289 -17.39 4.19 4.17
CA SER A 289 -17.85 5.25 5.07
C SER A 289 -19.37 5.27 5.16
N LEU A 290 -19.88 4.74 6.26
CA LEU A 290 -21.30 4.60 6.53
C LEU A 290 -21.75 5.79 7.39
N GLY A 291 -22.04 6.92 6.74
CA GLY A 291 -22.55 8.13 7.40
C GLY A 291 -23.84 7.83 8.20
N ASP A 292 -25.00 7.99 7.56
CA ASP A 292 -26.31 7.82 8.22
C ASP A 292 -26.85 6.38 8.19
N ILE A 293 -26.08 5.41 7.66
CA ILE A 293 -26.52 4.01 7.61
C ILE A 293 -26.49 3.44 9.02
N SER A 294 -27.60 2.79 9.40
CA SER A 294 -27.74 2.19 10.71
C SER A 294 -26.71 1.08 10.92
N ASP A 295 -26.15 1.10 12.12
CA ASP A 295 -25.16 0.14 12.61
C ASP A 295 -25.67 -1.32 12.60
N ASP A 296 -26.98 -1.54 12.64
CA ASP A 296 -27.63 -2.86 12.64
C ASP A 296 -28.01 -3.38 11.24
N HIS A 297 -27.76 -2.60 10.19
CA HIS A 297 -28.07 -3.00 8.82
C HIS A 297 -27.37 -4.33 8.47
N PRO A 298 -28.06 -5.32 7.86
CA PRO A 298 -27.53 -6.66 7.67
C PRO A 298 -26.25 -6.70 6.83
N ASP A 299 -26.14 -5.80 5.85
CA ASP A 299 -25.02 -5.74 4.90
C ASP A 299 -23.80 -4.99 5.42
N VAL A 300 -23.89 -4.38 6.61
CA VAL A 300 -22.77 -3.66 7.23
C VAL A 300 -21.86 -4.65 7.96
N LEU A 301 -20.65 -4.85 7.44
CA LEU A 301 -19.65 -5.76 8.03
C LEU A 301 -18.68 -5.03 8.95
N THR A 302 -18.28 -3.82 8.56
CA THR A 302 -17.42 -2.93 9.34
C THR A 302 -17.89 -1.48 9.23
N LYS A 303 -17.44 -0.63 10.16
CA LYS A 303 -17.67 0.81 10.11
C LYS A 303 -16.38 1.56 10.40
N HIS A 304 -15.97 2.43 9.48
CA HIS A 304 -14.79 3.27 9.64
C HIS A 304 -15.17 4.64 10.18
N PHE A 305 -14.51 5.09 11.25
CA PHE A 305 -14.83 6.35 11.92
C PHE A 305 -14.00 7.55 11.42
N PHE A 306 -13.01 7.34 10.56
CA PHE A 306 -12.16 8.40 10.00
C PHE A 306 -11.58 9.33 11.09
N ILE A 307 -11.11 8.77 12.19
CA ILE A 307 -10.61 9.51 13.35
C ILE A 307 -9.22 10.14 13.05
N GLY A 308 -8.64 9.82 11.87
CA GLY A 308 -7.37 10.33 11.39
C GLY A 308 -7.23 11.85 11.41
N SER A 309 -6.49 12.36 12.40
CA SER A 309 -6.18 13.78 12.57
C SER A 309 -5.28 14.35 11.47
N TRP A 310 -4.65 13.50 10.65
CA TRP A 310 -3.73 13.92 9.59
C TRP A 310 -4.44 14.56 8.38
N LEU A 311 -5.76 14.38 8.27
CA LEU A 311 -6.60 15.07 7.29
C LEU A 311 -6.93 16.51 7.72
N CYS A 312 -6.41 16.97 8.86
CA CYS A 312 -6.61 18.30 9.41
C CYS A 312 -5.32 19.12 9.35
N LYS A 313 -5.44 20.36 8.88
CA LYS A 313 -4.41 21.40 8.93
C LYS A 313 -5.02 22.68 9.51
N ASP A 314 -4.42 23.21 10.57
CA ASP A 314 -4.89 24.42 11.27
C ASP A 314 -6.37 24.36 11.69
N GLY A 315 -6.83 23.19 12.17
CA GLY A 315 -8.22 22.96 12.56
C GLY A 315 -9.22 22.90 11.40
N LYS A 316 -8.75 22.81 10.15
CA LYS A 316 -9.57 22.66 8.94
C LYS A 316 -9.20 21.41 8.17
N MET A 317 -10.19 20.79 7.54
CA MET A 317 -9.96 19.67 6.63
C MET A 317 -9.05 20.09 5.47
N ILE A 318 -8.17 19.19 5.05
CA ILE A 318 -7.49 19.30 3.76
C ILE A 318 -8.56 19.24 2.66
N GLU A 319 -8.50 20.21 1.74
CA GLU A 319 -9.44 20.32 0.63
C GLU A 319 -9.47 19.02 -0.20
N GLY A 320 -10.67 18.49 -0.47
CA GLY A 320 -10.88 17.22 -1.16
C GLY A 320 -10.93 15.97 -0.26
N SER A 321 -10.73 16.11 1.06
CA SER A 321 -10.90 14.99 1.99
C SER A 321 -12.35 14.45 1.99
N PRO A 322 -12.57 13.13 1.93
CA PRO A 322 -13.90 12.52 1.92
C PRO A 322 -14.58 12.46 3.30
N VAL A 323 -14.01 13.14 4.30
CA VAL A 323 -14.35 12.96 5.72
C VAL A 323 -15.18 14.12 6.26
N ASP A 324 -16.08 13.84 7.21
CA ASP A 324 -16.89 14.84 7.91
C ASP A 324 -15.99 15.94 8.50
N PRO A 325 -16.24 17.23 8.21
CA PRO A 325 -15.51 18.36 8.79
C PRO A 325 -15.39 18.35 10.32
N LYS A 326 -16.30 17.67 11.03
CA LYS A 326 -16.27 17.50 12.48
C LYS A 326 -15.06 16.70 12.98
N VAL A 327 -14.37 15.96 12.11
CA VAL A 327 -13.16 15.20 12.50
C VAL A 327 -12.03 16.12 12.98
N CYS A 328 -11.96 17.36 12.47
CA CYS A 328 -11.01 18.38 12.94
C CYS A 328 -11.47 19.14 14.18
N GLU A 329 -12.68 18.90 14.70
CA GLU A 329 -13.12 19.52 15.95
C GLU A 329 -12.33 18.89 17.12
N GLY A 330 -11.32 19.60 17.62
CA GLY A 330 -10.50 19.17 18.76
C GLY A 330 -9.09 18.65 18.43
N THR A 331 -8.64 18.81 17.19
CA THR A 331 -7.22 18.64 16.77
C THR A 331 -6.52 20.00 16.72
#